data_AF-A0A453TB77-F1
#
_entry.id   AF-A0A453TB77-F1
#
_cell.length_a   1.000
_cell.length_b   1.000
_cell.length_c   1.000
_cell.angle_alpha   90.00
_cell.angle_beta   90.00
_cell.angle_gamma   90.00
#
_symmetry.space_group_name_H-M   'P 1'
#
loop_
_entity.id
_entity.type
_entity.pdbx_description
1 polymer ?
#
loop_
_entity_poly.entity_id
_entity_poly.type
_entity_poly.pdbx_seq_one_letter_code
_entity_poly.pdbx_strand_id
1 'polypeptide(L)'
;MVILQERKIVDRLEFNMSVPTPYCFMRRFLKAAGSDKKLELLSFFLIELSLVDYKMLKFQPSMLAAAAIYTAQCTLNGCMSWNKCCELHTKYSEEQLMDCSTMMVELHQGAARGKLTGVHRKYSTFKYGCAAKSEPAAFLLDARRA
;
A
#
# COMPACT_ATOMS: atom_id res chain seq x y z
N MET A 1 -6.19 34.62 -2.55
CA MET A 1 -5.72 33.70 -3.63
C MET A 1 -6.09 32.25 -3.36
N VAL A 2 -5.88 31.71 -2.14
CA VAL A 2 -6.24 30.32 -1.77
C VAL A 2 -7.73 30.02 -1.87
N ILE A 3 -8.60 30.86 -1.26
CA ILE A 3 -10.07 30.66 -1.26
C ILE A 3 -10.67 30.57 -2.67
N LEU A 4 -10.12 31.32 -3.64
CA LEU A 4 -10.58 31.26 -5.03
C LEU A 4 -10.24 29.92 -5.69
N GLN A 5 -9.10 29.31 -5.35
CA GLN A 5 -8.72 28.00 -5.87
C GLN A 5 -9.50 26.88 -5.17
N GLU A 6 -9.72 26.99 -3.85
CA GLU A 6 -10.57 26.06 -3.10
C GLU A 6 -11.97 25.99 -3.72
N ARG A 7 -12.59 27.15 -3.97
CA ARG A 7 -13.90 27.21 -4.62
C ARG A 7 -13.91 26.52 -5.99
N LYS A 8 -12.90 26.78 -6.83
CA LYS A 8 -12.77 26.13 -8.15
C LYS A 8 -12.67 24.60 -8.05
N ILE A 9 -11.94 24.09 -7.06
CA ILE A 9 -11.79 22.64 -6.84
C ILE A 9 -13.13 22.04 -6.39
N VAL A 10 -13.80 22.65 -5.41
CA VAL A 10 -15.08 22.15 -4.88
C VAL A 10 -16.17 22.19 -5.95
N ASP A 11 -16.24 23.29 -6.71
CA ASP A 11 -17.19 23.44 -7.83
C ASP A 11 -16.93 22.38 -8.91
N ARG A 12 -15.66 22.07 -9.22
CA ARG A 12 -15.31 21.05 -10.22
C ARG A 12 -15.63 19.62 -9.75
N LEU A 13 -15.58 19.37 -8.45
CA LEU A 13 -15.95 18.09 -7.85
C LEU A 13 -17.45 17.99 -7.57
N GLU A 14 -18.25 19.02 -7.90
CA GLU A 14 -19.70 19.05 -7.64
C GLU A 14 -20.02 18.78 -6.16
N PHE A 15 -19.17 19.29 -5.26
CA PHE A 15 -19.25 19.03 -3.81
C PHE A 15 -19.13 17.55 -3.41
N ASN A 16 -18.76 16.64 -4.34
CA ASN A 16 -18.51 15.24 -4.05
C ASN A 16 -17.09 15.01 -3.50
N MET A 17 -16.93 15.21 -2.19
CA MET A 17 -15.65 15.03 -1.48
C MET A 17 -15.51 13.64 -0.81
N SER A 18 -16.57 12.83 -0.83
CA SER A 18 -16.65 11.55 -0.13
C SER A 18 -16.28 10.40 -1.05
N VAL A 19 -14.98 10.25 -1.31
CA VAL A 19 -14.44 9.15 -2.13
C VAL A 19 -13.74 8.09 -1.27
N PRO A 20 -13.87 6.80 -1.61
CA PRO A 20 -13.19 5.75 -0.87
C PRO A 20 -11.67 5.86 -1.08
N THR A 21 -10.93 5.90 0.02
CA THR A 21 -9.46 5.89 -0.02
C THR A 21 -8.92 4.51 0.37
N PRO A 22 -7.67 4.15 0.01
CA PRO A 22 -7.09 2.88 0.42
C PRO A 22 -7.08 2.71 1.95
N TYR A 23 -6.96 3.82 2.69
CA TYR A 23 -7.06 3.87 4.16
C TYR A 23 -8.39 3.31 4.70
N CYS A 24 -9.51 3.58 4.01
CA CYS A 24 -10.83 3.08 4.41
C CYS A 24 -10.90 1.55 4.42
N PHE A 25 -10.27 0.90 3.44
CA PHE A 25 -10.21 -0.56 3.34
C PHE A 25 -9.17 -1.18 4.28
N MET A 26 -8.04 -0.50 4.45
CA MET A 26 -6.90 -0.97 5.24
C MET A 26 -7.31 -1.42 6.64
N ARG A 27 -8.07 -0.59 7.37
CA ARG A 27 -8.50 -0.88 8.75
C ARG A 27 -9.28 -2.19 8.85
N ARG A 28 -10.13 -2.50 7.87
CA ARG A 28 -10.92 -3.72 7.82
C ARG A 28 -10.04 -4.93 7.48
N PHE A 29 -9.17 -4.78 6.49
CA PHE A 29 -8.33 -5.87 6.00
C PHE A 29 -7.23 -6.27 7.00
N LEU A 30 -6.62 -5.30 7.69
CA LEU A 30 -5.65 -5.57 8.76
C LEU A 30 -6.26 -6.40 9.90
N LYS A 31 -7.52 -6.11 10.27
CA LYS A 31 -8.24 -6.91 11.27
C LYS A 31 -8.46 -8.35 10.80
N ALA A 32 -8.82 -8.54 9.53
CA ALA A 32 -8.98 -9.88 8.93
C ALA A 32 -7.65 -10.64 8.85
N ALA A 33 -6.55 -9.93 8.62
CA ALA A 33 -5.20 -10.47 8.54
C ALA A 33 -4.57 -10.81 9.90
N GLY A 34 -5.24 -10.50 11.02
CA GLY A 34 -4.67 -10.69 12.36
C GLY A 34 -3.41 -9.86 12.57
N SER A 35 -3.38 -8.63 12.03
CA SER A 35 -2.16 -7.83 11.96
C SER A 35 -1.58 -7.47 13.33
N ASP A 36 -0.26 -7.53 13.43
CA ASP A 36 0.51 -6.88 14.50
C ASP A 36 0.85 -5.43 14.11
N LYS A 37 1.47 -4.69 15.05
CA LYS A 37 1.80 -3.28 14.81
C LYS A 37 2.83 -3.10 13.69
N LYS A 38 3.74 -4.06 13.54
CA LYS A 38 4.78 -4.03 12.50
C LYS A 38 4.17 -4.19 11.11
N LEU A 39 3.25 -5.14 10.95
CA LEU A 39 2.50 -5.33 9.71
C LEU A 39 1.70 -4.09 9.35
N GLU A 40 0.95 -3.52 10.30
CA GLU A 40 0.18 -2.30 10.10
C GLU A 40 1.07 -1.15 9.55
N LEU A 41 2.20 -0.88 10.22
CA LEU A 41 3.11 0.21 9.83
C LEU A 41 3.73 -0.01 8.46
N LEU A 42 4.13 -1.25 8.15
CA LEU A 42 4.71 -1.59 6.86
C LEU A 42 3.67 -1.53 5.73
N SER A 43 2.43 -1.98 5.96
CA SER A 43 1.36 -1.85 4.97
C SER A 43 1.03 -0.39 4.69
N PHE A 44 1.00 0.49 5.71
CA PHE A 44 0.79 1.93 5.49
C PHE A 44 1.95 2.59 4.74
N PHE A 45 3.19 2.16 5.02
CA PHE A 45 4.35 2.60 4.25
C PHE A 45 4.21 2.27 2.76
N LEU A 46 3.82 1.03 2.42
CA LEU A 46 3.65 0.60 1.03
C LEU A 46 2.50 1.34 0.33
N ILE A 47 1.38 1.60 1.02
CA ILE A 47 0.31 2.44 0.46
C ILE A 47 0.82 3.85 0.19
N GLU A 48 1.51 4.49 1.14
CA GLU A 48 2.01 5.85 0.94
C GLU A 48 3.04 5.94 -0.20
N LEU A 49 3.85 4.90 -0.41
CA LEU A 49 4.70 4.80 -1.60
C LEU A 49 3.86 4.68 -2.89
N SER A 50 2.77 3.92 -2.87
CA SER A 50 1.91 3.79 -4.04
C SER A 50 1.20 5.10 -4.42
N LEU A 51 0.90 5.97 -3.45
CA LEU A 51 0.22 7.25 -3.71
C LEU A 51 1.11 8.26 -4.46
N VAL A 52 2.44 8.13 -4.36
CA VAL A 52 3.37 9.04 -5.05
C VAL A 52 3.75 8.56 -6.45
N ASP A 53 3.43 7.32 -6.82
CA ASP A 53 3.75 6.77 -8.14
C ASP A 53 2.52 6.72 -9.06
N TYR A 54 2.65 7.37 -10.22
CA TYR A 54 1.58 7.47 -11.20
C TYR A 54 1.11 6.11 -11.75
N LYS A 55 2.00 5.11 -11.84
CA LYS A 55 1.67 3.77 -12.37
C LYS A 55 0.65 3.05 -11.50
N MET A 56 0.59 3.38 -10.21
CA MET A 56 -0.30 2.73 -9.25
C MET A 56 -1.77 3.19 -9.38
N LEU A 57 -2.04 4.27 -10.14
CA LEU A 57 -3.40 4.75 -10.42
C LEU A 57 -4.27 3.74 -11.18
N LYS A 58 -3.66 2.75 -11.83
CA LYS A 58 -4.40 1.67 -12.51
C LYS A 58 -5.16 0.76 -11.54
N PHE A 59 -4.83 0.81 -10.25
CA PHE A 59 -5.45 -0.02 -9.22
C PHE A 59 -6.50 0.74 -8.41
N GLN A 60 -7.61 0.06 -8.10
CA GLN A 60 -8.63 0.61 -7.23
C GLN A 60 -8.15 0.68 -5.77
N PRO A 61 -8.73 1.56 -4.93
CA PRO A 61 -8.31 1.72 -3.54
C PRO A 61 -8.35 0.45 -2.68
N SER A 62 -9.33 -0.44 -2.89
CA SER A 62 -9.43 -1.74 -2.22
C SER A 62 -8.28 -2.66 -2.59
N MET A 63 -7.92 -2.70 -3.87
CA MET A 63 -6.82 -3.50 -4.40
C MET A 63 -5.48 -3.06 -3.82
N LEU A 64 -5.23 -1.75 -3.78
CA LEU A 64 -4.03 -1.18 -3.15
C LEU A 64 -3.92 -1.58 -1.68
N ALA A 65 -5.03 -1.55 -0.93
CA ALA A 65 -5.03 -1.95 0.47
C ALA A 65 -4.74 -3.44 0.67
N ALA A 66 -5.38 -4.31 -0.11
CA ALA A 66 -5.16 -5.75 -0.03
C ALA A 66 -3.72 -6.13 -0.44
N ALA A 67 -3.23 -5.58 -1.55
CA ALA A 67 -1.88 -5.82 -2.06
C ALA A 67 -0.79 -5.30 -1.09
N ALA A 68 -1.01 -4.16 -0.44
CA ALA A 68 -0.08 -3.64 0.56
C ALA A 68 0.01 -4.53 1.80
N ILE A 69 -1.11 -5.12 2.24
CA ILE A 69 -1.10 -6.08 3.35
C ILE A 69 -0.39 -7.36 2.93
N TYR A 70 -0.74 -7.91 1.76
CA TYR A 70 -0.09 -9.11 1.24
C TYR A 70 1.42 -8.91 1.09
N THR A 71 1.85 -7.84 0.43
CA THR A 71 3.28 -7.51 0.25
C THR A 71 4.00 -7.33 1.59
N ALA A 72 3.36 -6.69 2.56
CA ALA A 72 3.93 -6.52 3.90
C ALA A 72 4.02 -7.85 4.67
N GLN A 73 3.03 -8.73 4.55
CA GLN A 73 3.11 -10.08 5.11
C GLN A 73 4.24 -10.88 4.45
N CYS A 74 4.39 -10.80 3.13
CA CYS A 74 5.49 -11.41 2.40
C CYS A 74 6.86 -10.90 2.85
N THR A 75 6.95 -9.60 3.13
CA THR A 75 8.18 -8.97 3.64
C THR A 75 8.53 -9.43 5.06
N LEU A 76 7.54 -9.65 5.92
CA LEU A 76 7.76 -10.01 7.32
C LEU A 76 7.90 -11.52 7.56
N ASN A 77 7.08 -12.32 6.88
CA ASN A 77 6.88 -13.74 7.16
C ASN A 77 7.15 -14.64 5.93
N GLY A 78 7.46 -14.08 4.76
CA GLY A 78 7.67 -14.84 3.52
C GLY A 78 6.39 -15.28 2.79
N CYS A 79 6.52 -16.26 1.90
CA CYS A 79 5.55 -16.65 0.86
C CYS A 79 4.24 -17.34 1.33
N MET A 80 3.89 -17.38 2.62
CA MET A 80 2.84 -18.29 3.12
C MET A 80 1.65 -17.61 3.81
N SER A 81 1.38 -16.32 3.54
CA SER A 81 0.52 -15.52 4.45
C SER A 81 -0.86 -15.13 3.92
N TRP A 82 -1.20 -15.36 2.64
CA TRP A 82 -2.55 -15.05 2.16
C TRP A 82 -3.53 -16.16 2.56
N ASN A 83 -4.11 -16.03 3.75
CA ASN A 83 -5.04 -17.03 4.28
C ASN A 83 -6.47 -16.85 3.71
N LYS A 84 -7.27 -17.92 3.81
CA LYS A 84 -8.69 -17.91 3.38
C LYS A 84 -9.51 -16.80 4.04
N CYS A 85 -9.15 -16.38 5.26
CA CYS A 85 -9.81 -15.28 5.96
C CYS A 85 -9.59 -13.94 5.23
N CYS A 86 -8.35 -13.65 4.83
CA CYS A 86 -8.00 -12.46 4.05
C CYS A 86 -8.74 -12.45 2.71
N GLU A 87 -8.72 -13.57 1.98
CA GLU A 87 -9.46 -13.71 0.72
C GLU A 87 -10.97 -13.50 0.89
N LEU A 88 -11.58 -14.09 1.93
CA LEU A 88 -13.02 -13.92 2.20
C LEU A 88 -13.41 -12.48 2.51
N HIS A 89 -12.56 -11.73 3.22
CA HIS A 89 -12.83 -10.35 3.64
C HIS A 89 -12.45 -9.30 2.60
N THR A 90 -11.45 -9.58 1.76
CA THR A 90 -10.96 -8.69 0.71
C THR A 90 -11.60 -8.96 -0.65
N LYS A 91 -12.08 -10.20 -0.86
CA LYS A 91 -12.57 -10.73 -2.14
C LYS A 91 -11.49 -10.84 -3.22
N TYR A 92 -10.21 -10.80 -2.85
CA TYR A 92 -9.09 -10.96 -3.77
C TYR A 92 -8.31 -12.23 -3.47
N SER A 93 -8.04 -13.01 -4.51
CA SER A 93 -7.10 -14.14 -4.46
C SER A 93 -5.66 -13.64 -4.53
N GLU A 94 -4.72 -14.48 -4.11
CA GLU A 94 -3.28 -14.18 -4.19
C GLU A 94 -2.84 -13.83 -5.62
N GLU A 95 -3.31 -14.59 -6.61
CA GLU A 95 -3.01 -14.40 -8.02
C GLU A 95 -3.43 -13.00 -8.51
N GLN A 96 -4.60 -12.52 -8.08
CA GLN A 96 -5.08 -11.20 -8.44
C GLN A 96 -4.17 -10.11 -7.86
N LEU A 97 -3.67 -10.29 -6.63
CA LEU A 97 -2.82 -9.34 -5.93
C LEU A 97 -1.40 -9.27 -6.48
N MET A 98 -0.95 -10.28 -7.24
CA MET A 98 0.45 -10.44 -7.63
C MET A 98 0.98 -9.25 -8.43
N ASP A 99 0.24 -8.74 -9.43
CA ASP A 99 0.69 -7.60 -10.25
C ASP A 99 0.91 -6.35 -9.39
N CYS A 100 -0.08 -5.99 -8.58
CA CYS A 100 -0.01 -4.83 -7.68
C CYS A 100 1.11 -4.95 -6.66
N SER A 101 1.25 -6.13 -6.08
CA SER A 101 2.26 -6.42 -5.06
C SER A 101 3.68 -6.36 -5.63
N THR A 102 3.87 -6.87 -6.85
CA THR A 102 5.16 -6.80 -7.54
C THR A 102 5.60 -5.35 -7.75
N MET A 103 4.70 -4.46 -8.20
CA MET A 103 5.01 -3.03 -8.31
C MET A 103 5.28 -2.39 -6.95
N MET A 104 4.58 -2.78 -5.89
CA MET A 104 4.87 -2.29 -4.54
C MET A 104 6.28 -2.70 -4.06
N VAL A 105 6.75 -3.91 -4.42
CA VAL A 105 8.12 -4.34 -4.14
C VAL A 105 9.14 -3.51 -4.92
N GLU A 106 8.91 -3.25 -6.21
CA GLU A 106 9.76 -2.37 -7.03
C GLU A 106 9.85 -0.96 -6.41
N LEU A 107 8.72 -0.41 -5.95
CA LEU A 107 8.67 0.88 -5.26
C LEU A 107 9.44 0.85 -3.94
N HIS A 108 9.31 -0.22 -3.15
CA HIS A 108 10.02 -0.38 -1.90
C HIS A 108 11.54 -0.43 -2.12
N GLN A 109 12.04 -1.19 -3.10
CA GLN A 109 13.46 -1.23 -3.46
C GLN A 109 14.01 0.15 -3.87
N GLY A 110 13.20 0.92 -4.60
CA GLY A 110 13.55 2.27 -5.04
C GLY A 110 13.36 3.38 -3.99
N ALA A 111 12.68 3.10 -2.86
CA ALA A 111 12.16 4.11 -1.95
C ALA A 111 13.25 5.03 -1.36
N ALA A 112 14.45 4.50 -1.10
CA ALA A 112 15.57 5.26 -0.55
C ALA A 112 16.35 6.07 -1.60
N ARG A 113 16.32 5.65 -2.88
CA ARG A 113 17.18 6.18 -3.96
C ARG A 113 16.42 7.11 -4.92
N GLY A 114 15.09 7.12 -4.87
CA GLY A 114 14.26 7.95 -5.73
C GLY A 114 14.37 9.45 -5.43
N LYS A 115 13.82 10.28 -6.33
CA LYS A 115 13.74 11.74 -6.15
C LYS A 115 12.81 12.14 -4.99
N LEU A 116 11.78 11.33 -4.71
CA LEU A 116 10.74 11.59 -3.72
C LEU A 116 10.93 10.69 -2.48
N THR A 117 11.85 11.06 -1.59
CA THR A 117 12.21 10.25 -0.40
C THR A 117 11.39 10.58 0.86
N GLY A 118 10.38 11.46 0.76
CA GLY A 118 9.62 11.94 1.92
C GLY A 118 8.96 10.82 2.72
N VAL A 119 8.31 9.87 2.03
CA VAL A 119 7.69 8.69 2.63
C VAL A 119 8.74 7.79 3.29
N HIS A 120 9.83 7.49 2.58
CA HIS A 120 10.94 6.68 3.12
C HIS A 120 11.53 7.29 4.40
N ARG A 121 11.78 8.62 4.41
CA ARG A 121 12.28 9.34 5.59
C ARG A 121 11.31 9.28 6.76
N LYS A 122 10.01 9.49 6.52
CA LYS A 122 8.96 9.40 7.56
C LYS A 122 8.97 8.02 8.22
N TYR A 123 8.93 6.95 7.42
CA TYR A 123 8.86 5.57 7.92
C TYR A 123 10.21 4.99 8.37
N SER A 124 11.32 5.73 8.19
CA SER A 124 12.63 5.41 8.77
C SER A 124 12.77 5.80 10.24
N THR A 125 11.81 6.58 10.78
CA THR A 125 11.84 7.05 12.17
C THR A 125 11.27 6.01 13.15
N PHE A 126 11.69 6.07 14.41
CA PHE A 126 11.20 5.17 15.47
C PHE A 126 9.69 5.24 15.69
N LYS A 127 9.08 6.42 15.46
CA LYS A 127 7.61 6.59 15.54
C LYS A 127 6.86 5.62 14.63
N TYR A 128 7.46 5.25 13.49
CA TYR A 128 6.89 4.33 12.51
C TYR A 128 7.60 2.97 12.52
N GLY A 129 8.20 2.59 13.65
CA GLY A 129 8.84 1.28 13.82
C GLY A 129 10.01 1.01 12.87
N CYS A 130 10.58 2.06 12.27
CA CYS A 130 11.59 1.94 11.21
C CYS A 130 11.14 1.04 10.04
N ALA A 131 9.83 0.99 9.73
CA ALA A 131 9.25 0.08 8.75
C ALA A 131 9.93 0.14 7.37
N ALA A 132 10.39 1.32 6.95
CA ALA A 132 11.10 1.52 5.68
C ALA A 132 12.46 0.80 5.59
N LYS A 133 13.02 0.35 6.72
CA LYS A 133 14.29 -0.39 6.76
C LYS A 133 14.11 -1.91 6.60
N SER A 134 12.87 -2.38 6.45
CA SER A 134 12.59 -3.81 6.23
C SER A 134 13.08 -4.21 4.83
N GLU A 135 13.57 -5.43 4.67
CA GLU A 135 14.03 -5.88 3.35
C GLU A 135 12.83 -6.11 2.43
N PRO A 136 12.80 -5.56 1.20
CA PRO A 136 11.71 -5.80 0.26
C PRO A 136 11.56 -7.28 -0.09
N ALA A 137 10.32 -7.76 -0.24
CA ALA A 137 10.01 -9.13 -0.66
C ALA A 137 10.39 -9.40 -2.14
N ALA A 138 11.69 -9.41 -2.45
CA ALA A 138 12.22 -9.50 -3.80
C ALA A 138 11.82 -10.79 -4.54
N PHE A 139 11.58 -11.89 -3.81
CA PHE A 139 11.14 -13.17 -4.37
C PHE A 139 9.81 -13.08 -5.13
N LEU A 140 8.95 -12.09 -4.84
CA LEU A 140 7.72 -11.86 -5.58
C LEU A 140 7.99 -11.39 -7.03
N LEU A 141 9.14 -10.78 -7.29
CA LEU A 141 9.53 -10.36 -8.64
C LEU A 141 9.85 -11.56 -9.54
N ASP A 142 10.41 -12.62 -8.96
CA ASP A 142 10.76 -13.85 -9.66
C ASP A 142 9.52 -14.68 -9.97
N ALA A 143 8.53 -14.69 -9.07
CA ALA A 143 7.24 -15.34 -9.27
C ALA A 143 6.42 -14.75 -10.44
N ARG A 144 6.61 -13.46 -10.80
CA ARG A 144 5.98 -12.85 -11.99
C ARG A 144 6.58 -13.35 -13.31
N ARG A 145 7.78 -13.92 -13.29
CA ARG A 145 8.53 -14.35 -14.48
C ARG A 145 8.39 -15.84 -14.81
N ALA A 146 7.84 -16.62 -13.89
CA ALA A 146 7.51 -18.04 -14.06
C ALA A 146 6.11 -18.20 -14.65
#